data_AF-A0A179IJT3-F1
#
_entry.id   AF-A0A179IJT3-F1
#
_cell.length_a   1.000
_cell.length_b   1.000
_cell.length_c   1.000
_cell.angle_alpha   90.00
_cell.angle_beta   90.00
_cell.angle_gamma   90.00
#
_symmetry.space_group_name_H-M   'P 1'
#
loop_
_entity.id
_entity.type
_entity.pdbx_description
1 polymer ?
#
loop_
_entity_poly.entity_id
_entity_poly.type
_entity_poly.pdbx_seq_one_letter_code
_entity_poly.pdbx_strand_id
1 'polypeptide(L)'
;MSGTTFLSLLAIAQLALGRSVQVAQVDVNDTVARAVGSNSVPRSLLETRDADPADFRWARRWAAVGDSYTAGIGSGRQLGDFWHKRDDWYCSRYDLSYPYLVNGALGAAVEDFQFPACSGDRSEQIYDQIQKIDGTLDLVMMTAGGNDLCLASLLKTCIFLPFNGESKCQNIIDVAKKNIDTILKPNIRQLLSALNDKMNKKSVVVYNGYAQFFNTENDACEKDQNWLLAGRWFSRGLTLNKDRRTKFNELVTGINDAIRDVVEEFRKKDLNYKIDMADWDLWPQKGVKGQFCDPSSSGHYPDDSQKDLQFFKQDTYVAPLIHDELRKRDPAALQKEEEEFQAFVAGLNKDSIYDSLLYKSANKRAEVLHKLDPRAPAPPSCPGDGDFDVTLGLGLPDTFGKLFHPNELGHKSIASFAMSTAMDIRAEILGVSAPACQKTDNFDCYQKQGRKAYAGVDRMNENYKDFCDSVKVPENEQGWHFTKKYHEGTPDEHDMTVSLGNAKDFNKDETDGTCEGWYKVFFGTYTVEGAGWATWDYGQDTLLKSLRGCMGSGITKWKFDYYDSPSDSGMEWKATFHTPIWVRARCMKNDKVQRASGGHTDGCKGND
;
A
#
# COMPACT_ATOMS: atom_id res chain seq x y z
N MET A 1 -32.58 -66.44 -7.57
CA MET A 1 -31.56 -67.42 -8.01
C MET A 1 -31.63 -67.52 -9.53
N SER A 2 -30.47 -67.74 -10.16
CA SER A 2 -30.20 -67.93 -11.59
C SER A 2 -30.48 -66.75 -12.53
N GLY A 3 -29.39 -66.23 -13.09
CA GLY A 3 -29.39 -65.34 -14.23
C GLY A 3 -29.16 -66.05 -15.57
N THR A 4 -29.09 -65.19 -16.59
CA THR A 4 -28.47 -65.29 -17.92
C THR A 4 -29.08 -66.18 -19.01
N THR A 5 -29.49 -65.50 -20.10
CA THR A 5 -29.24 -65.80 -21.53
C THR A 5 -29.63 -64.54 -22.33
N PHE A 6 -28.77 -63.81 -23.06
CA PHE A 6 -27.94 -64.04 -24.27
C PHE A 6 -28.51 -63.30 -25.50
N LEU A 7 -27.61 -62.97 -26.45
CA LEU A 7 -27.77 -62.41 -27.83
C LEU A 7 -27.46 -60.89 -27.96
N SER A 8 -26.52 -60.38 -28.78
CA SER A 8 -25.60 -60.97 -29.78
C SER A 8 -24.46 -59.99 -30.17
N LEU A 9 -23.23 -60.54 -30.31
CA LEU A 9 -22.17 -60.38 -31.31
C LEU A 9 -21.86 -59.05 -32.11
N LEU A 10 -20.58 -58.64 -31.98
CA LEU A 10 -19.52 -58.34 -33.01
C LEU A 10 -19.77 -57.25 -34.09
N ALA A 11 -18.85 -56.35 -34.47
CA ALA A 11 -17.38 -56.41 -34.51
C ALA A 11 -16.68 -55.04 -34.78
N ILE A 12 -15.35 -55.06 -34.59
CA ILE A 12 -14.25 -54.24 -35.18
C ILE A 12 -13.86 -52.92 -34.48
N ALA A 13 -12.70 -53.01 -33.82
CA ALA A 13 -11.86 -51.89 -33.42
C ALA A 13 -10.90 -51.48 -34.56
N GLN A 14 -10.69 -50.17 -34.75
CA GLN A 14 -9.36 -49.57 -34.93
C GLN A 14 -9.39 -48.04 -34.82
N LEU A 15 -8.71 -47.54 -33.77
CA LEU A 15 -7.82 -46.38 -33.73
C LEU A 15 -8.24 -45.06 -34.41
N ALA A 16 -8.70 -44.11 -33.60
CA ALA A 16 -8.17 -42.73 -33.49
C ALA A 16 -9.17 -41.88 -32.69
N LEU A 17 -8.96 -41.72 -31.39
CA LEU A 17 -9.68 -40.73 -30.60
C LEU A 17 -8.65 -39.81 -29.94
N GLY A 18 -8.51 -38.63 -30.54
CA GLY A 18 -8.08 -37.46 -29.80
C GLY A 18 -9.02 -37.27 -28.62
N ARG A 19 -8.46 -37.26 -27.42
CA ARG A 19 -9.18 -36.80 -26.24
C ARG A 19 -9.26 -35.29 -26.31
N SER A 20 -10.43 -34.82 -26.71
CA SER A 20 -10.98 -33.55 -26.26
C SER A 20 -10.87 -33.49 -24.73
N VAL A 21 -10.10 -32.52 -24.23
CA VAL A 21 -10.09 -32.11 -22.83
C VAL A 21 -11.43 -31.43 -22.58
N GLN A 22 -12.38 -32.16 -21.99
CA GLN A 22 -13.54 -31.54 -21.37
C GLN A 22 -13.07 -30.79 -20.13
N VAL A 23 -13.16 -29.47 -20.19
CA VAL A 23 -13.06 -28.57 -19.05
C VAL A 23 -14.20 -28.93 -18.09
N ALA A 24 -13.87 -29.60 -16.99
CA ALA A 24 -14.81 -29.76 -15.90
C ALA A 24 -14.99 -28.38 -15.23
N GLN A 25 -16.22 -27.85 -15.31
CA GLN A 25 -16.65 -26.77 -14.43
C GLN A 25 -16.55 -27.28 -12.99
N VAL A 26 -15.66 -26.67 -12.21
CA VAL A 26 -15.60 -26.89 -10.77
C VAL A 26 -16.67 -26.01 -10.14
N ASP A 27 -17.81 -26.59 -9.83
CA ASP A 27 -18.82 -25.97 -8.98
C ASP A 27 -18.26 -25.86 -7.55
N VAL A 28 -17.95 -24.63 -7.15
CA VAL A 28 -17.50 -24.27 -5.80
C VAL A 28 -18.72 -24.31 -4.88
N ASN A 29 -19.17 -25.50 -4.49
CA ASN A 29 -20.19 -25.64 -3.44
C ASN A 29 -20.21 -26.97 -2.69
N ASP A 30 -19.36 -27.95 -3.01
CA ASP A 30 -19.55 -29.33 -2.49
C ASP A 30 -18.41 -29.90 -1.63
N THR A 31 -17.49 -29.07 -1.12
CA THR A 31 -16.40 -29.53 -0.24
C THR A 31 -16.51 -29.09 1.22
N VAL A 32 -17.58 -28.38 1.61
CA VAL A 32 -17.78 -27.89 3.00
C VAL A 32 -18.72 -28.80 3.81
N ALA A 33 -19.39 -29.76 3.19
CA ALA A 33 -20.38 -30.61 3.87
C ALA A 33 -19.79 -31.93 4.40
N ARG A 34 -18.75 -31.90 5.24
CA ARG A 34 -18.33 -33.10 6.02
C ARG A 34 -17.47 -32.82 7.25
N ALA A 35 -17.93 -31.94 8.13
CA ALA A 35 -17.52 -31.93 9.54
C ALA A 35 -18.55 -31.20 10.43
N VAL A 36 -19.85 -31.51 10.28
CA VAL A 36 -20.86 -31.06 11.25
C VAL A 36 -20.93 -32.07 12.39
N GLY A 37 -20.02 -31.92 13.33
CA GLY A 37 -20.10 -32.49 14.67
C GLY A 37 -20.27 -31.34 15.66
N SER A 38 -21.51 -30.93 15.90
CA SER A 38 -21.88 -29.98 16.94
C SER A 38 -21.50 -30.54 18.31
N ASN A 39 -20.39 -30.07 18.87
CA ASN A 39 -20.13 -30.07 20.31
C ASN A 39 -19.47 -28.74 20.66
N SER A 40 -20.30 -27.73 20.94
CA SER A 40 -19.87 -26.50 21.60
C SER A 40 -19.44 -26.82 23.03
N VAL A 41 -18.16 -27.15 23.20
CA VAL A 41 -17.54 -27.16 24.52
C VAL A 41 -17.42 -25.71 24.98
N PRO A 42 -17.89 -25.34 26.20
CA PRO A 42 -17.74 -23.99 26.71
C PRO A 42 -16.25 -23.63 26.77
N ARG A 43 -15.85 -22.57 26.07
CA ARG A 43 -14.49 -22.04 26.12
C ARG A 43 -14.18 -21.66 27.57
N SER A 44 -13.23 -22.38 28.16
CA SER A 44 -12.69 -22.09 29.49
C SER A 44 -12.14 -20.66 29.51
N LEU A 45 -12.52 -19.86 30.51
CA LEU A 45 -12.00 -18.50 30.77
C LEU A 45 -10.49 -18.47 31.12
N LEU A 46 -9.76 -19.57 30.89
CA LEU A 46 -8.35 -19.78 31.18
C LEU A 46 -7.57 -20.35 29.98
N GLU A 47 -8.08 -20.27 28.75
CA GLU A 47 -7.18 -20.39 27.59
C GLU A 47 -6.23 -19.18 27.61
N THR A 48 -4.94 -19.47 27.88
CA THR A 48 -3.87 -18.48 27.83
C THR A 48 -3.94 -17.75 26.50
N ARG A 49 -3.97 -16.42 26.52
CA ARG A 49 -4.04 -15.54 25.32
C ARG A 49 -2.97 -15.82 24.25
N ASP A 50 -1.99 -16.68 24.53
CA ASP A 50 -0.95 -17.18 23.62
C ASP A 50 -1.45 -18.29 22.65
N ALA A 51 -2.71 -18.70 22.76
CA ALA A 51 -3.32 -19.75 21.92
C ALA A 51 -4.13 -19.21 20.72
N ASP A 52 -4.30 -17.89 20.61
CA ASP A 52 -5.04 -17.27 19.49
C ASP A 52 -4.07 -16.95 18.33
N PRO A 53 -4.21 -17.59 17.15
CA PRO A 53 -3.37 -17.28 16.01
C PRO A 53 -3.59 -15.87 15.42
N ALA A 54 -4.71 -15.21 15.73
CA ALA A 54 -4.98 -13.82 15.36
C ALA A 54 -4.31 -12.80 16.30
N ASP A 55 -3.76 -13.23 17.43
CA ASP A 55 -3.04 -12.37 18.36
C ASP A 55 -1.56 -12.31 17.97
N PHE A 56 -1.15 -11.21 17.36
CA PHE A 56 0.21 -11.01 16.87
C PHE A 56 1.23 -10.56 17.93
N ARG A 57 0.91 -10.55 19.23
CA ARG A 57 1.86 -10.11 20.28
C ARG A 57 3.12 -10.97 20.43
N TRP A 58 3.17 -12.11 19.74
CA TRP A 58 4.38 -12.94 19.62
C TRP A 58 5.41 -12.36 18.64
N ALA A 59 5.02 -11.50 17.69
CA ALA A 59 5.90 -10.90 16.69
C ALA A 59 6.63 -9.66 17.25
N ARG A 60 7.45 -9.85 18.28
CA ARG A 60 8.15 -8.75 18.96
C ARG A 60 9.29 -8.21 18.12
N ARG A 61 10.03 -9.09 17.46
CA ARG A 61 11.13 -8.73 16.56
C ARG A 61 10.81 -9.21 15.17
N TRP A 62 10.74 -8.32 14.20
CA TRP A 62 10.42 -8.71 12.84
C TRP A 62 11.10 -7.87 11.79
N ALA A 63 11.25 -8.43 10.59
CA ALA A 63 11.89 -7.72 9.49
C ALA A 63 11.12 -7.85 8.18
N ALA A 64 11.28 -6.82 7.33
CA ALA A 64 10.81 -6.82 5.96
C ALA A 64 11.98 -6.69 4.99
N VAL A 65 12.37 -7.81 4.39
CA VAL A 65 13.42 -7.90 3.38
C VAL A 65 12.78 -8.04 1.99
N GLY A 66 13.41 -7.48 0.97
CA GLY A 66 12.91 -7.68 -0.38
C GLY A 66 13.28 -6.56 -1.35
N ASP A 67 12.55 -6.59 -2.46
CA ASP A 67 12.69 -5.64 -3.56
C ASP A 67 11.73 -4.43 -3.42
N SER A 68 11.46 -3.78 -4.55
CA SER A 68 10.60 -2.60 -4.66
C SER A 68 9.15 -2.84 -4.22
N TYR A 69 8.64 -4.07 -4.29
CA TYR A 69 7.30 -4.42 -3.78
C TYR A 69 7.26 -4.45 -2.26
N THR A 70 8.40 -4.71 -1.60
CA THR A 70 8.52 -4.61 -0.15
C THR A 70 8.83 -3.18 0.27
N ALA A 71 9.70 -2.46 -0.45
CA ALA A 71 9.99 -1.04 -0.18
C ALA A 71 8.76 -0.13 -0.38
N GLY A 72 7.89 -0.47 -1.33
CA GLY A 72 6.64 0.22 -1.62
C GLY A 72 6.79 1.52 -2.38
N ILE A 73 7.70 1.53 -3.36
CA ILE A 73 7.99 2.70 -4.21
C ILE A 73 6.70 3.38 -4.71
N GLY A 74 6.53 4.65 -4.34
CA GLY A 74 5.41 5.50 -4.74
C GLY A 74 4.15 5.40 -3.88
N SER A 75 4.06 4.47 -2.92
CA SER A 75 2.87 4.27 -2.08
C SER A 75 2.88 5.20 -0.86
N GLY A 76 2.19 6.34 -0.94
CA GLY A 76 2.19 7.35 0.13
C GLY A 76 3.39 8.30 0.03
N ARG A 77 4.04 8.59 1.16
CA ARG A 77 5.21 9.47 1.24
C ARG A 77 6.50 8.68 1.39
N GLN A 78 7.53 9.09 0.67
CA GLN A 78 8.85 8.52 0.79
C GLN A 78 9.41 8.76 2.20
N LEU A 79 10.05 7.74 2.74
CA LEU A 79 10.74 7.79 4.02
C LEU A 79 12.13 8.40 3.82
N GLY A 80 12.49 9.31 4.72
CA GLY A 80 13.77 10.02 4.65
C GLY A 80 13.85 11.04 3.52
N ASP A 81 14.99 11.69 3.47
CA ASP A 81 15.40 12.64 2.44
C ASP A 81 16.93 12.60 2.28
N PHE A 82 17.47 13.45 1.42
CA PHE A 82 18.90 13.50 1.15
C PHE A 82 19.77 13.78 2.40
N TRP A 83 19.22 14.43 3.42
CA TRP A 83 19.88 14.86 4.65
C TRP A 83 19.54 14.00 5.87
N HIS A 84 18.37 13.35 5.87
CA HIS A 84 17.84 12.58 7.00
C HIS A 84 17.40 11.19 6.55
N LYS A 85 17.84 10.13 7.26
CA LYS A 85 17.51 8.73 6.91
C LYS A 85 17.81 8.39 5.44
N ARG A 86 19.05 8.66 5.02
CA ARG A 86 19.51 8.51 3.63
C ARG A 86 19.29 7.12 3.04
N ASP A 87 19.39 6.07 3.86
CA ASP A 87 19.17 4.69 3.40
C ASP A 87 17.71 4.45 3.02
N ASP A 88 16.76 4.99 3.77
CA ASP A 88 15.33 4.88 3.44
C ASP A 88 15.01 5.61 2.13
N TRP A 89 15.59 6.80 1.96
CA TRP A 89 15.45 7.60 0.75
C TRP A 89 16.08 6.89 -0.46
N TYR A 90 17.31 6.42 -0.33
CA TYR A 90 18.05 5.70 -1.37
C TYR A 90 17.33 4.41 -1.80
N CYS A 91 16.73 3.70 -0.85
CA CYS A 91 16.01 2.46 -1.12
C CYS A 91 14.57 2.65 -1.58
N SER A 92 14.12 3.89 -1.78
CA SER A 92 12.74 4.25 -2.15
C SER A 92 11.70 3.55 -1.25
N ARG A 93 11.89 3.64 0.07
CA ARG A 93 10.94 3.10 1.06
C ARG A 93 9.84 4.12 1.33
N TYR A 94 8.59 3.67 1.45
CA TYR A 94 7.44 4.56 1.65
C TYR A 94 6.55 4.19 2.84
N ASP A 95 5.84 5.19 3.39
CA ASP A 95 4.99 5.08 4.59
C ASP A 95 3.63 4.36 4.37
N LEU A 96 3.22 4.09 3.12
CA LEU A 96 2.08 3.20 2.82
C LEU A 96 2.52 1.92 2.11
N SER A 97 3.78 1.51 2.30
CA SER A 97 4.26 0.17 1.93
C SER A 97 3.62 -0.91 2.82
N TYR A 98 3.46 -2.13 2.32
CA TYR A 98 2.82 -3.20 3.09
C TYR A 98 3.53 -3.47 4.44
N PRO A 99 4.88 -3.42 4.54
CA PRO A 99 5.56 -3.59 5.82
C PRO A 99 5.21 -2.48 6.82
N TYR A 100 5.11 -1.23 6.35
CA TYR A 100 4.78 -0.12 7.21
C TYR A 100 3.33 -0.21 7.73
N LEU A 101 2.40 -0.62 6.87
CA LEU A 101 1.01 -0.90 7.24
C LEU A 101 0.92 -2.04 8.27
N VAL A 102 1.65 -3.14 8.04
CA VAL A 102 1.72 -4.26 8.99
C VAL A 102 2.31 -3.80 10.32
N ASN A 103 3.41 -3.02 10.31
CA ASN A 103 4.00 -2.51 11.54
C ASN A 103 3.01 -1.70 12.37
N GLY A 104 2.24 -0.82 11.72
CA GLY A 104 1.17 -0.05 12.35
C GLY A 104 0.10 -0.94 12.98
N ALA A 105 -0.29 -2.02 12.29
CA ALA A 105 -1.28 -2.98 12.78
C ALA A 105 -0.77 -3.84 13.95
N LEU A 106 0.51 -4.23 13.96
CA LEU A 106 1.14 -4.95 15.07
C LEU A 106 1.27 -4.05 16.33
N GLY A 107 1.47 -2.75 16.12
CA GLY A 107 1.42 -1.74 17.17
C GLY A 107 2.47 -1.91 18.26
N ALA A 108 2.09 -1.61 19.51
CA ALA A 108 3.02 -1.52 20.64
C ALA A 108 3.64 -2.86 21.09
N ALA A 109 3.24 -3.98 20.49
CA ALA A 109 3.86 -5.28 20.76
C ALA A 109 5.23 -5.45 20.10
N VAL A 110 5.51 -4.65 19.05
CA VAL A 110 6.79 -4.67 18.34
C VAL A 110 7.85 -3.95 19.17
N GLU A 111 8.91 -4.68 19.52
CA GLU A 111 10.09 -4.17 20.20
C GLU A 111 11.17 -3.74 19.20
N ASP A 112 11.27 -4.42 18.06
CA ASP A 112 12.27 -4.17 17.02
C ASP A 112 11.68 -4.46 15.62
N PHE A 113 11.62 -3.43 14.78
CA PHE A 113 11.22 -3.53 13.39
C PHE A 113 12.39 -3.13 12.48
N GLN A 114 12.86 -4.07 11.66
CA GLN A 114 13.94 -3.85 10.70
C GLN A 114 13.39 -3.83 9.28
N PHE A 115 13.61 -2.74 8.56
CA PHE A 115 13.08 -2.55 7.20
C PHE A 115 14.20 -2.38 6.16
N PRO A 116 15.01 -3.41 5.86
CA PRO A 116 16.14 -3.29 4.93
C PRO A 116 15.76 -3.36 3.43
N ALA A 117 14.51 -3.69 3.07
CA ALA A 117 14.08 -3.82 1.67
C ALA A 117 14.48 -2.61 0.80
N CYS A 118 14.79 -2.85 -0.47
CA CYS A 118 15.33 -1.82 -1.33
C CYS A 118 14.82 -1.96 -2.77
N SER A 119 14.41 -0.85 -3.37
CA SER A 119 14.02 -0.83 -4.78
C SER A 119 15.19 -1.23 -5.68
N GLY A 120 14.93 -2.12 -6.64
CA GLY A 120 15.94 -2.64 -7.58
C GLY A 120 16.78 -3.82 -7.07
N ASP A 121 16.69 -4.17 -5.79
CA ASP A 121 17.45 -5.31 -5.25
C ASP A 121 17.00 -6.63 -5.90
N ARG A 122 17.99 -7.46 -6.23
CA ARG A 122 17.82 -8.83 -6.72
C ARG A 122 18.12 -9.79 -5.57
N SER A 123 17.95 -11.09 -5.80
CA SER A 123 18.22 -12.09 -4.76
C SER A 123 19.60 -11.96 -4.12
N GLU A 124 20.64 -11.55 -4.86
CA GLU A 124 21.96 -11.34 -4.26
C GLU A 124 21.96 -10.22 -3.20
N GLN A 125 21.38 -9.06 -3.50
CA GLN A 125 21.28 -7.96 -2.53
C GLN A 125 20.31 -8.29 -1.40
N ILE A 126 19.23 -9.04 -1.67
CA ILE A 126 18.29 -9.49 -0.64
C ILE A 126 18.98 -10.50 0.30
N TYR A 127 19.92 -11.32 -0.20
CA TYR A 127 20.77 -12.15 0.64
C TYR A 127 21.61 -11.28 1.59
N ASP A 128 22.23 -10.21 1.09
CA ASP A 128 22.95 -9.24 1.92
C ASP A 128 22.05 -8.54 2.95
N GLN A 129 20.80 -8.21 2.58
CA GLN A 129 19.81 -7.68 3.53
C GLN A 129 19.60 -8.68 4.67
N ILE A 130 19.39 -9.96 4.35
CA ILE A 130 19.18 -11.03 5.34
C ILE A 130 20.41 -11.20 6.24
N GLN A 131 21.62 -11.20 5.68
CA GLN A 131 22.85 -11.35 6.46
C GLN A 131 23.06 -10.19 7.46
N LYS A 132 22.60 -8.99 7.10
CA LYS A 132 22.68 -7.79 7.94
C LYS A 132 21.55 -7.65 8.96
N ILE A 133 20.57 -8.54 8.96
CA ILE A 133 19.54 -8.59 10.02
C ILE A 133 20.22 -8.76 11.37
N ASP A 134 19.85 -7.90 12.31
CA ASP A 134 20.33 -7.90 13.67
C ASP A 134 19.48 -8.82 14.56
N GLY A 135 20.16 -9.64 15.37
CA GLY A 135 19.50 -10.55 16.31
C GLY A 135 18.75 -11.71 15.63
N THR A 136 17.83 -12.32 16.38
CA THR A 136 16.96 -13.39 15.91
C THR A 136 15.51 -12.92 15.87
N LEU A 137 14.80 -13.26 14.80
CA LEU A 137 13.47 -12.73 14.49
C LEU A 137 12.35 -13.71 14.78
N ASP A 138 11.18 -13.17 15.10
CA ASP A 138 9.92 -13.90 15.26
C ASP A 138 9.13 -13.95 13.95
N LEU A 139 9.22 -12.89 13.14
CA LEU A 139 8.49 -12.76 11.89
C LEU A 139 9.37 -12.16 10.79
N VAL A 140 9.30 -12.69 9.58
CA VAL A 140 9.82 -12.06 8.36
C VAL A 140 8.73 -12.04 7.30
N MET A 141 8.57 -10.92 6.62
CA MET A 141 7.74 -10.82 5.42
C MET A 141 8.59 -10.36 4.24
N MET A 142 8.46 -10.99 3.08
CA MET A 142 9.35 -10.68 1.94
C MET A 142 8.70 -10.77 0.57
N THR A 143 9.24 -10.01 -0.38
CA THR A 143 9.14 -10.23 -1.83
C THR A 143 10.54 -10.39 -2.41
N ALA A 144 10.71 -11.35 -3.32
CA ALA A 144 11.92 -11.46 -4.12
C ALA A 144 11.62 -12.15 -5.45
N GLY A 145 12.46 -11.92 -6.46
CA GLY A 145 12.45 -12.66 -7.72
C GLY A 145 12.06 -11.88 -8.97
N GLY A 146 11.28 -10.81 -8.88
CA GLY A 146 10.88 -10.03 -10.06
C GLY A 146 12.09 -9.42 -10.79
N ASN A 147 13.05 -8.90 -10.02
CA ASN A 147 14.29 -8.32 -10.57
C ASN A 147 15.28 -9.39 -11.06
N ASP A 148 15.22 -10.62 -10.54
CA ASP A 148 15.99 -11.77 -11.05
C ASP A 148 15.55 -12.20 -12.46
N LEU A 149 14.39 -11.74 -12.93
CA LEU A 149 13.86 -12.06 -14.26
C LEU A 149 13.84 -10.86 -15.20
N CYS A 150 14.51 -9.77 -14.82
CA CYS A 150 14.62 -8.56 -15.63
C CYS A 150 13.25 -7.96 -15.99
N LEU A 151 12.26 -8.06 -15.10
CA LEU A 151 10.88 -7.64 -15.36
C LEU A 151 10.79 -6.16 -15.79
N ALA A 152 11.58 -5.27 -15.19
CA ALA A 152 11.67 -3.87 -15.60
C ALA A 152 12.11 -3.70 -17.06
N SER A 153 13.12 -4.45 -17.51
CA SER A 153 13.59 -4.43 -18.91
C SER A 153 12.54 -4.94 -19.87
N LEU A 154 11.74 -5.91 -19.43
CA LEU A 154 10.63 -6.46 -20.17
C LEU A 154 9.48 -5.44 -20.32
N LEU A 155 9.05 -4.78 -19.24
CA LEU A 155 8.01 -3.74 -19.28
C LEU A 155 8.43 -2.60 -20.22
N LYS A 156 9.68 -2.15 -20.11
CA LYS A 156 10.22 -1.11 -20.98
C LYS A 156 10.24 -1.51 -22.45
N THR A 157 10.80 -2.67 -22.76
CA THR A 157 11.02 -3.12 -24.16
C THR A 157 9.74 -3.53 -24.86
N CYS A 158 8.71 -3.92 -24.10
CA CYS A 158 7.49 -4.45 -24.69
C CYS A 158 6.27 -3.52 -24.58
N ILE A 159 6.29 -2.55 -23.65
CA ILE A 159 5.13 -1.69 -23.34
C ILE A 159 5.50 -0.23 -23.52
N PHE A 160 6.46 0.28 -22.75
CA PHE A 160 6.68 1.72 -22.68
C PHE A 160 7.45 2.30 -23.86
N LEU A 161 8.48 1.58 -24.31
CA LEU A 161 9.43 2.01 -25.35
C LEU A 161 9.73 0.84 -26.31
N PRO A 162 8.72 0.26 -26.99
CA PRO A 162 8.87 -0.90 -27.85
C PRO A 162 9.46 -0.59 -29.23
N PHE A 163 10.43 0.32 -29.28
CA PHE A 163 11.09 0.76 -30.52
C PHE A 163 11.87 -0.36 -31.23
N ASN A 164 12.19 -1.42 -30.49
CA ASN A 164 12.96 -2.56 -30.96
C ASN A 164 12.11 -3.66 -31.64
N GLY A 165 10.80 -3.47 -31.69
CA GLY A 165 9.86 -4.38 -32.36
C GLY A 165 9.62 -5.70 -31.63
N GLU A 166 8.74 -6.53 -32.24
CA GLU A 166 8.18 -7.74 -31.62
C GLU A 166 9.24 -8.79 -31.27
N SER A 167 10.25 -8.97 -32.13
CA SER A 167 11.27 -10.00 -31.96
C SER A 167 12.10 -9.80 -30.69
N LYS A 168 12.45 -8.56 -30.35
CA LYS A 168 13.20 -8.24 -29.12
C LYS A 168 12.33 -8.38 -27.89
N CYS A 169 11.04 -8.03 -27.97
CA CYS A 169 10.09 -8.29 -26.90
C CYS A 169 9.97 -9.80 -26.62
N GLN A 170 9.76 -10.62 -27.66
CA GLN A 170 9.62 -12.07 -27.52
C GLN A 170 10.91 -12.72 -26.98
N ASN A 171 12.09 -12.31 -27.47
CA ASN A 171 13.36 -12.84 -26.95
C ASN A 171 13.53 -12.57 -25.44
N ILE A 172 13.14 -11.40 -24.94
CA ILE A 172 13.22 -11.08 -23.50
C ILE A 172 12.23 -11.93 -22.71
N ILE A 173 11.01 -12.13 -23.23
CA ILE A 173 10.01 -13.02 -22.62
C ILE A 173 10.56 -14.45 -22.52
N ASP A 174 11.20 -14.97 -23.57
CA ASP A 174 11.74 -16.33 -23.60
C ASP A 174 12.91 -16.49 -22.60
N VAL A 175 13.77 -15.47 -22.48
CA VAL A 175 14.82 -15.43 -21.46
C VAL A 175 14.23 -15.41 -20.05
N ALA A 176 13.20 -14.58 -19.81
CA ALA A 176 12.51 -14.54 -18.52
C ALA A 176 11.90 -15.92 -18.18
N LYS A 177 11.19 -16.56 -19.13
CA LYS A 177 10.64 -17.91 -18.95
C LYS A 177 11.71 -18.95 -18.60
N LYS A 178 12.87 -18.89 -19.25
CA LYS A 178 14.01 -19.78 -18.94
C LYS A 178 14.59 -19.52 -17.54
N ASN A 179 14.78 -18.26 -17.18
CA ASN A 179 15.40 -17.87 -15.92
C ASN A 179 14.54 -18.20 -14.69
N ILE A 180 13.22 -18.38 -14.84
CA ILE A 180 12.33 -18.86 -13.77
C ILE A 180 12.85 -20.19 -13.20
N ASP A 181 13.19 -21.15 -14.05
CA ASP A 181 13.66 -22.45 -13.56
C ASP A 181 15.16 -22.46 -13.26
N THR A 182 15.97 -21.76 -14.06
CA THR A 182 17.44 -21.87 -13.96
C THR A 182 18.08 -20.94 -12.93
N ILE A 183 17.42 -19.83 -12.56
CA ILE A 183 18.01 -18.79 -11.70
C ILE A 183 17.12 -18.53 -10.49
N LEU A 184 15.83 -18.28 -10.71
CA LEU A 184 14.93 -17.86 -9.64
C LEU A 184 14.80 -18.94 -8.55
N LYS A 185 14.49 -20.19 -8.91
CA LYS A 185 14.35 -21.27 -7.92
C LYS A 185 15.61 -21.47 -7.07
N PRO A 186 16.83 -21.65 -7.63
CA PRO A 186 18.06 -21.72 -6.83
C PRO A 186 18.30 -20.51 -5.93
N ASN A 187 18.02 -19.29 -6.40
CA ASN A 187 18.21 -18.07 -5.63
C ASN A 187 17.26 -18.01 -4.43
N ILE A 188 15.97 -18.32 -4.61
CA ILE A 188 14.99 -18.39 -3.51
C ILE A 188 15.45 -19.40 -2.45
N ARG A 189 15.96 -20.57 -2.84
CA ARG A 189 16.47 -21.57 -1.88
C ARG A 189 17.60 -20.99 -1.01
N GLN A 190 18.49 -20.19 -1.59
CA GLN A 190 19.59 -19.57 -0.84
C GLN A 190 19.07 -18.52 0.14
N LEU A 191 18.11 -17.69 -0.27
CA LEU A 191 17.47 -16.71 0.62
C LEU A 191 16.79 -17.38 1.81
N LEU A 192 15.96 -18.39 1.55
CA LEU A 192 15.24 -19.12 2.60
C LEU A 192 16.20 -19.87 3.54
N SER A 193 17.29 -20.44 3.00
CA SER A 193 18.31 -21.08 3.83
C SER A 193 19.03 -20.07 4.73
N ALA A 194 19.37 -18.89 4.20
CA ALA A 194 20.00 -17.82 4.97
C ALA A 194 19.09 -17.27 6.08
N LEU A 195 17.78 -17.17 5.82
CA LEU A 195 16.81 -16.76 6.83
C LEU A 195 16.81 -17.70 8.02
N ASN A 196 16.95 -19.02 7.80
CA ASN A 196 16.89 -19.99 8.89
C ASN A 196 17.84 -19.67 10.06
N ASP A 197 19.02 -19.13 9.76
CA ASP A 197 20.03 -18.76 10.76
C ASP A 197 19.69 -17.47 11.52
N LYS A 198 18.76 -16.67 10.99
CA LYS A 198 18.25 -15.41 11.57
C LYS A 198 16.91 -15.56 12.29
N MET A 199 16.30 -16.74 12.23
CA MET A 199 14.95 -16.97 12.77
C MET A 199 14.99 -17.68 14.13
N ASN A 200 14.14 -17.25 15.07
CA ASN A 200 13.85 -18.00 16.31
C ASN A 200 13.16 -19.33 16.00
N LYS A 201 13.21 -20.29 16.92
CA LYS A 201 12.41 -21.52 16.78
C LYS A 201 10.91 -21.22 16.81
N LYS A 202 10.16 -21.88 15.92
CA LYS A 202 8.70 -21.70 15.74
C LYS A 202 8.31 -20.26 15.38
N SER A 203 9.18 -19.57 14.64
CA SER A 203 8.92 -18.26 14.05
C SER A 203 8.22 -18.39 12.69
N VAL A 204 7.82 -17.27 12.10
CA VAL A 204 7.01 -17.20 10.88
C VAL A 204 7.77 -16.48 9.77
N VAL A 205 7.75 -17.04 8.57
CA VAL A 205 8.17 -16.35 7.33
C VAL A 205 6.99 -16.32 6.38
N VAL A 206 6.66 -15.15 5.85
CA VAL A 206 5.64 -14.97 4.82
C VAL A 206 6.31 -14.52 3.52
N TYR A 207 6.15 -15.31 2.46
CA TYR A 207 6.64 -14.95 1.14
C TYR A 207 5.47 -14.41 0.30
N ASN A 208 5.48 -13.12 -0.01
CA ASN A 208 4.43 -12.49 -0.82
C ASN A 208 4.62 -12.80 -2.30
N GLY A 209 3.55 -13.24 -2.95
CA GLY A 209 3.49 -13.42 -4.41
C GLY A 209 3.28 -12.13 -5.18
N TYR A 210 3.21 -12.25 -6.50
CA TYR A 210 2.87 -11.16 -7.41
C TYR A 210 1.44 -11.34 -7.95
N ALA A 211 0.82 -10.26 -8.41
CA ALA A 211 -0.48 -10.33 -9.06
C ALA A 211 -0.39 -9.98 -10.54
N GLN A 212 -1.19 -10.66 -11.36
CA GLN A 212 -1.30 -10.49 -12.79
C GLN A 212 -1.76 -9.07 -13.12
N PHE A 213 -0.99 -8.38 -13.95
CA PHE A 213 -1.22 -6.97 -14.24
C PHE A 213 -2.43 -6.71 -15.13
N PHE A 214 -2.76 -7.63 -16.05
CA PHE A 214 -3.67 -7.33 -17.14
C PHE A 214 -4.95 -8.16 -17.11
N ASN A 215 -6.09 -7.49 -17.23
CA ASN A 215 -7.32 -8.14 -17.66
C ASN A 215 -7.17 -8.57 -19.14
N THR A 216 -7.68 -9.75 -19.49
CA THR A 216 -7.58 -10.35 -20.83
C THR A 216 -8.94 -10.66 -21.46
N GLU A 217 -10.04 -10.11 -20.95
CA GLU A 217 -11.40 -10.45 -21.39
C GLU A 217 -11.66 -9.97 -22.82
N ASN A 218 -11.36 -8.71 -23.13
CA ASN A 218 -11.65 -8.07 -24.42
C ASN A 218 -10.42 -7.36 -25.03
N ASP A 219 -10.59 -6.79 -26.23
CA ASP A 219 -9.53 -6.09 -26.99
C ASP A 219 -9.60 -4.56 -26.89
N ALA A 220 -10.43 -3.99 -26.00
CA ALA A 220 -10.59 -2.53 -25.88
C ALA A 220 -9.25 -1.85 -25.55
N CYS A 221 -8.42 -2.46 -24.70
CA CYS A 221 -7.12 -1.92 -24.31
C CYS A 221 -6.14 -1.76 -25.49
N GLU A 222 -6.28 -2.56 -26.56
CA GLU A 222 -5.45 -2.40 -27.76
C GLU A 222 -5.91 -1.22 -28.62
N LYS A 223 -7.21 -0.94 -28.66
CA LYS A 223 -7.82 0.04 -29.57
C LYS A 223 -7.90 1.43 -28.96
N ASP A 224 -8.21 1.49 -27.67
CA ASP A 224 -8.67 2.71 -27.00
C ASP A 224 -7.61 3.29 -26.05
N GLN A 225 -6.47 2.60 -25.87
CA GLN A 225 -5.41 3.02 -24.96
C GLN A 225 -4.03 3.08 -25.63
N ASN A 226 -3.20 4.05 -25.21
CA ASN A 226 -1.82 4.17 -25.64
C ASN A 226 -0.86 4.09 -24.46
N TRP A 227 -0.02 3.07 -24.46
CA TRP A 227 0.92 2.76 -23.38
C TRP A 227 2.35 3.27 -23.61
N LEU A 228 2.58 4.07 -24.66
CA LEU A 228 3.89 4.64 -24.97
C LEU A 228 4.21 5.87 -24.11
N LEU A 229 5.40 5.89 -23.48
CA LEU A 229 5.85 6.98 -22.61
C LEU A 229 6.20 8.30 -23.36
N ALA A 230 6.31 8.26 -24.69
CA ALA A 230 6.87 9.36 -25.51
C ALA A 230 5.90 9.96 -26.56
N GLY A 231 4.59 9.87 -26.33
CA GLY A 231 3.60 10.62 -27.11
C GLY A 231 3.45 10.23 -28.60
N ARG A 232 2.40 10.76 -29.21
CA ARG A 232 1.80 10.39 -30.51
C ARG A 232 2.66 10.61 -31.77
N TRP A 233 3.93 10.99 -31.64
CA TRP A 233 4.78 11.40 -32.77
C TRP A 233 5.38 10.25 -33.58
N PHE A 234 5.47 9.04 -33.01
CA PHE A 234 5.99 7.87 -33.71
C PHE A 234 4.95 6.76 -33.68
N SER A 235 4.02 6.80 -34.64
CA SER A 235 2.99 5.78 -34.80
C SER A 235 3.58 4.51 -35.43
N ARG A 236 4.15 3.64 -34.57
CA ARG A 236 4.27 2.16 -34.71
C ARG A 236 4.93 1.58 -33.44
N GLY A 237 4.32 1.83 -32.28
CA GLY A 237 4.63 1.10 -31.06
C GLY A 237 3.92 -0.25 -31.04
N LEU A 238 4.41 -1.20 -30.24
CA LEU A 238 3.72 -2.47 -30.04
C LEU A 238 2.46 -2.28 -29.20
N THR A 239 1.31 -2.73 -29.71
CA THR A 239 0.03 -2.62 -29.00
C THR A 239 -0.08 -3.62 -27.85
N LEU A 240 -0.79 -3.24 -26.81
CA LEU A 240 -1.07 -4.10 -25.66
C LEU A 240 -2.24 -5.06 -25.94
N ASN A 241 -2.11 -5.83 -27.03
CA ASN A 241 -3.12 -6.80 -27.47
C ASN A 241 -3.32 -7.94 -26.46
N LYS A 242 -4.39 -8.73 -26.65
CA LYS A 242 -4.76 -9.81 -25.72
C LYS A 242 -3.70 -10.91 -25.61
N ASP A 243 -3.02 -11.26 -26.70
CA ASP A 243 -1.93 -12.25 -26.69
C ASP A 243 -0.77 -11.78 -25.79
N ARG A 244 -0.33 -10.53 -25.98
CA ARG A 244 0.74 -9.93 -25.20
C ARG A 244 0.38 -9.83 -23.71
N ARG A 245 -0.84 -9.39 -23.39
CA ARG A 245 -1.34 -9.36 -22.00
C ARG A 245 -1.34 -10.75 -21.37
N THR A 246 -1.78 -11.76 -22.13
CA THR A 246 -1.74 -13.16 -21.71
C THR A 246 -0.31 -13.62 -21.43
N LYS A 247 0.66 -13.33 -22.33
CA LYS A 247 2.07 -13.69 -22.13
C LYS A 247 2.69 -13.05 -20.88
N PHE A 248 2.35 -11.81 -20.56
CA PHE A 248 2.80 -11.18 -19.31
C PHE A 248 2.19 -11.82 -18.08
N ASN A 249 0.91 -12.14 -18.15
CA ASN A 249 0.24 -12.84 -17.07
C ASN A 249 0.82 -14.24 -16.84
N GLU A 250 1.13 -14.98 -17.91
CA GLU A 250 1.82 -16.28 -17.83
C GLU A 250 3.20 -16.19 -17.14
N LEU A 251 3.92 -15.08 -17.36
CA LEU A 251 5.18 -14.84 -16.66
C LEU A 251 4.95 -14.65 -15.17
N VAL A 252 3.95 -13.86 -14.78
CA VAL A 252 3.61 -13.65 -13.37
C VAL A 252 3.19 -14.96 -12.70
N THR A 253 2.32 -15.75 -13.33
CA THR A 253 1.92 -17.05 -12.79
C THR A 253 3.10 -18.01 -12.71
N GLY A 254 3.98 -18.03 -13.71
CA GLY A 254 5.19 -18.86 -13.68
C GLY A 254 6.16 -18.49 -12.56
N ILE A 255 6.27 -17.19 -12.23
CA ILE A 255 7.03 -16.72 -11.06
C ILE A 255 6.39 -17.22 -9.77
N ASN A 256 5.07 -17.05 -9.64
CA ASN A 256 4.32 -17.49 -8.46
C ASN A 256 4.42 -19.01 -8.27
N ASP A 257 4.32 -19.79 -9.35
CA ASP A 257 4.49 -21.24 -9.31
C ASP A 257 5.90 -21.63 -8.86
N ALA A 258 6.93 -20.94 -9.36
CA ALA A 258 8.31 -21.18 -8.94
C ALA A 258 8.56 -20.83 -7.46
N ILE A 259 7.97 -19.74 -6.96
CA ILE A 259 7.99 -19.39 -5.54
C ILE A 259 7.29 -20.46 -4.73
N ARG A 260 6.07 -20.84 -5.12
CA ARG A 260 5.26 -21.85 -4.43
C ARG A 260 5.97 -23.20 -4.36
N ASP A 261 6.59 -23.64 -5.47
CA ASP A 261 7.39 -24.87 -5.52
C ASP A 261 8.48 -24.88 -4.46
N VAL A 262 9.23 -23.78 -4.33
CA VAL A 262 10.33 -23.67 -3.36
C VAL A 262 9.81 -23.51 -1.93
N VAL A 263 8.73 -22.77 -1.71
CA VAL A 263 8.08 -22.66 -0.40
C VAL A 263 7.61 -24.02 0.07
N GLU A 264 6.92 -24.80 -0.78
CA GLU A 264 6.47 -26.16 -0.48
C GLU A 264 7.62 -27.16 -0.25
N GLU A 265 8.76 -26.94 -0.90
CA GLU A 265 10.00 -27.68 -0.58
C GLU A 265 10.47 -27.35 0.85
N PHE A 266 10.50 -26.08 1.24
CA PHE A 266 10.98 -25.64 2.56
C PHE A 266 10.02 -25.96 3.70
N ARG A 267 8.71 -25.99 3.45
CA ARG A 267 7.70 -26.45 4.43
C ARG A 267 7.95 -27.86 4.95
N LYS A 268 8.59 -28.70 4.14
CA LYS A 268 8.90 -30.11 4.47
C LYS A 268 10.24 -30.27 5.20
N LYS A 269 11.04 -29.21 5.33
CA LYS A 269 12.35 -29.23 6.00
C LYS A 269 12.18 -28.96 7.50
N ASP A 270 13.15 -29.45 8.28
CA ASP A 270 13.27 -29.10 9.69
C ASP A 270 14.01 -27.74 9.81
N LEU A 271 13.23 -26.67 9.90
CA LEU A 271 13.69 -25.28 9.96
C LEU A 271 13.33 -24.66 11.30
N ASN A 272 14.04 -23.60 11.68
CA ASN A 272 13.69 -22.78 12.85
C ASN A 272 12.32 -22.11 12.66
N TYR A 273 11.92 -21.81 11.42
CA TYR A 273 10.67 -21.14 11.10
C TYR A 273 9.69 -22.02 10.33
N LYS A 274 8.43 -21.58 10.29
CA LYS A 274 7.40 -22.07 9.37
C LYS A 274 7.13 -21.02 8.29
N ILE A 275 6.83 -21.47 7.09
CA ILE A 275 6.68 -20.60 5.92
C ILE A 275 5.48 -20.99 5.07
N ASP A 276 4.82 -19.99 4.51
CA ASP A 276 3.85 -20.16 3.44
C ASP A 276 3.87 -18.92 2.51
N MET A 277 3.24 -19.06 1.36
CA MET A 277 3.13 -18.01 0.35
C MET A 277 1.82 -17.23 0.52
N ALA A 278 1.91 -15.91 0.62
CA ALA A 278 0.75 -15.02 0.57
C ALA A 278 0.42 -14.70 -0.90
N ASP A 279 -0.62 -15.38 -1.41
CA ASP A 279 -1.08 -15.24 -2.78
C ASP A 279 -2.29 -14.30 -2.87
N TRP A 280 -2.03 -13.08 -3.37
CA TRP A 280 -3.05 -12.05 -3.56
C TRP A 280 -3.47 -11.88 -5.02
N ASP A 281 -3.01 -12.74 -5.95
CA ASP A 281 -3.22 -12.61 -7.39
C ASP A 281 -4.69 -12.60 -7.80
N LEU A 282 -5.49 -13.45 -7.15
CA LEU A 282 -6.92 -13.53 -7.42
C LEU A 282 -7.69 -12.26 -7.00
N TRP A 283 -7.13 -11.44 -6.10
CA TRP A 283 -7.84 -10.27 -5.59
C TRP A 283 -8.00 -9.17 -6.64
N PRO A 284 -6.94 -8.67 -7.32
CA PRO A 284 -7.10 -7.75 -8.44
C PRO A 284 -8.00 -8.30 -9.55
N GLN A 285 -7.91 -9.60 -9.85
CA GLN A 285 -8.69 -10.19 -10.94
C GLN A 285 -10.18 -10.34 -10.61
N LYS A 286 -10.51 -10.96 -9.47
CA LYS A 286 -11.87 -11.42 -9.15
C LYS A 286 -12.54 -10.63 -8.03
N GLY A 287 -11.74 -10.01 -7.16
CA GLY A 287 -12.24 -9.25 -6.02
C GLY A 287 -12.67 -7.84 -6.41
N VAL A 288 -11.78 -7.10 -7.10
CA VAL A 288 -11.91 -5.64 -7.22
C VAL A 288 -11.73 -5.06 -8.62
N LYS A 289 -11.62 -5.88 -9.67
CA LYS A 289 -11.32 -5.39 -11.04
C LYS A 289 -10.09 -4.49 -11.07
N GLY A 290 -9.10 -4.86 -10.28
CA GLY A 290 -7.91 -4.08 -9.97
C GLY A 290 -6.76 -4.20 -10.98
N GLN A 291 -7.00 -4.88 -12.10
CA GLN A 291 -6.00 -5.09 -13.16
C GLN A 291 -6.05 -3.97 -14.20
N PHE A 292 -4.93 -3.68 -14.86
CA PHE A 292 -4.94 -2.86 -16.07
C PHE A 292 -5.83 -3.44 -17.16
N CYS A 293 -6.25 -2.61 -18.10
CA CYS A 293 -7.08 -3.03 -19.23
C CYS A 293 -8.43 -3.65 -18.84
N ASP A 294 -8.95 -3.35 -17.66
CA ASP A 294 -10.31 -3.75 -17.29
C ASP A 294 -11.32 -3.18 -18.30
N PRO A 295 -12.35 -3.94 -18.72
CA PRO A 295 -13.36 -3.48 -19.67
C PRO A 295 -14.05 -2.16 -19.31
N SER A 296 -14.08 -1.80 -18.02
CA SER A 296 -14.67 -0.55 -17.56
C SER A 296 -13.73 0.66 -17.65
N SER A 297 -12.41 0.45 -17.83
CA SER A 297 -11.43 1.53 -17.80
C SER A 297 -11.53 2.44 -19.02
N SER A 298 -11.56 3.75 -18.78
CA SER A 298 -11.47 4.78 -19.80
C SER A 298 -10.05 4.99 -20.33
N GLY A 299 -9.03 4.53 -19.59
CA GLY A 299 -7.62 4.79 -19.87
C GLY A 299 -7.04 5.94 -19.05
N HIS A 300 -7.87 6.83 -18.49
CA HIS A 300 -7.40 7.89 -17.60
C HIS A 300 -6.68 7.36 -16.36
N TYR A 301 -5.88 8.21 -15.72
CA TYR A 301 -5.27 7.91 -14.43
C TYR A 301 -5.19 9.15 -13.52
N PRO A 302 -5.86 9.16 -12.35
CA PRO A 302 -6.81 8.15 -11.86
C PRO A 302 -8.05 7.99 -12.76
N ASP A 303 -8.70 6.83 -12.71
CA ASP A 303 -9.89 6.50 -13.53
C ASP A 303 -11.12 6.33 -12.63
N ASP A 304 -12.14 7.18 -12.81
CA ASP A 304 -13.36 7.14 -11.97
C ASP A 304 -14.16 5.85 -12.14
N SER A 305 -14.04 5.18 -13.29
CA SER A 305 -14.68 3.88 -13.54
C SER A 305 -13.89 2.71 -12.93
N GLN A 306 -12.66 2.95 -12.50
CA GLN A 306 -11.75 1.92 -11.98
C GLN A 306 -11.03 2.39 -10.71
N LYS A 307 -11.81 2.75 -9.70
CA LYS A 307 -11.30 3.27 -8.41
C LYS A 307 -10.43 2.28 -7.65
N ASP A 308 -10.69 0.98 -7.82
CA ASP A 308 -9.98 -0.10 -7.12
C ASP A 308 -8.80 -0.68 -7.93
N LEU A 309 -8.26 0.06 -8.90
CA LEU A 309 -7.01 -0.32 -9.57
C LEU A 309 -5.92 -0.55 -8.51
N GLN A 310 -5.18 -1.66 -8.60
CA GLN A 310 -4.25 -2.09 -7.54
C GLN A 310 -2.79 -1.70 -7.82
N PHE A 311 -2.51 -1.12 -8.98
CA PHE A 311 -1.17 -0.80 -9.45
C PHE A 311 -1.06 0.64 -9.95
N PHE A 312 0.13 1.22 -9.88
CA PHE A 312 0.41 2.49 -10.55
C PHE A 312 0.48 2.30 -12.07
N LYS A 313 -0.26 3.13 -12.81
CA LYS A 313 -0.12 3.29 -14.26
C LYS A 313 0.08 4.76 -14.63
N GLN A 314 0.50 5.00 -15.86
CA GLN A 314 0.41 6.32 -16.48
C GLN A 314 -1.00 6.53 -17.06
N ASP A 315 -1.34 7.76 -17.43
CA ASP A 315 -2.54 8.00 -18.23
C ASP A 315 -2.35 7.40 -19.63
N THR A 316 -3.27 6.53 -20.03
CA THR A 316 -3.26 5.81 -21.31
C THR A 316 -4.43 6.22 -22.20
N TYR A 317 -5.24 7.20 -21.80
CA TYR A 317 -6.41 7.65 -22.54
C TYR A 317 -6.03 8.16 -23.94
N VAL A 318 -6.81 7.72 -24.93
CA VAL A 318 -6.73 8.24 -26.29
C VAL A 318 -8.02 8.99 -26.58
N ALA A 319 -7.92 10.29 -26.83
CA ALA A 319 -9.08 11.09 -27.25
C ALA A 319 -9.67 10.49 -28.53
N PRO A 320 -10.99 10.23 -28.58
CA PRO A 320 -11.64 9.72 -29.78
C PRO A 320 -11.37 10.69 -30.92
N LEU A 321 -10.86 10.17 -32.04
CA LEU A 321 -10.64 10.95 -33.25
C LEU A 321 -12.00 11.49 -33.69
N ILE A 322 -12.24 12.79 -33.52
CA ILE A 322 -13.26 13.50 -34.28
C ILE A 322 -12.94 13.20 -35.75
N HIS A 323 -13.90 12.63 -36.47
CA HIS A 323 -13.79 12.29 -37.87
C HIS A 323 -13.46 13.54 -38.72
N ASP A 324 -12.19 13.88 -38.85
CA ASP A 324 -11.71 14.61 -40.02
C ASP A 324 -11.57 13.57 -41.14
N GLU A 325 -12.62 13.51 -41.95
CA GLU A 325 -12.70 12.64 -43.11
C GLU A 325 -11.45 12.80 -44.00
N LEU A 326 -10.78 11.67 -44.23
CA LEU A 326 -10.05 11.36 -45.47
C LEU A 326 -9.08 12.43 -46.00
N ARG A 327 -8.02 12.74 -45.24
CA ARG A 327 -6.75 13.05 -45.90
C ARG A 327 -6.01 11.75 -46.15
N LYS A 328 -6.17 11.16 -47.36
CA LYS A 328 -5.29 10.07 -47.84
C LYS A 328 -3.84 10.53 -47.67
N ARG A 329 -3.17 10.05 -46.63
CA ARG A 329 -1.73 10.25 -46.48
C ARG A 329 -1.04 9.55 -47.65
N ASP A 330 -0.16 10.26 -48.32
CA ASP A 330 0.62 9.75 -49.44
C ASP A 330 1.41 8.51 -48.98
N PRO A 331 1.24 7.34 -49.62
CA PRO A 331 2.01 6.13 -49.30
C PRO A 331 3.51 6.37 -49.30
N ALA A 332 4.02 7.26 -50.16
CA ALA A 332 5.45 7.60 -50.21
C ALA A 332 5.91 8.41 -48.99
N ALA A 333 5.04 9.27 -48.43
CA ALA A 333 5.33 9.99 -47.19
C ALA A 333 5.33 9.05 -45.99
N LEU A 334 4.42 8.07 -45.96
CA LEU A 334 4.40 7.02 -44.93
C LEU A 334 5.62 6.10 -45.01
N GLN A 335 6.06 5.74 -46.22
CA GLN A 335 7.28 4.95 -46.42
C GLN A 335 8.53 5.72 -46.01
N LYS A 336 8.58 7.02 -46.32
CA LYS A 336 9.68 7.89 -45.93
C LYS A 336 9.72 8.13 -44.41
N GLU A 337 8.57 8.33 -43.77
CA GLU A 337 8.48 8.36 -42.30
C GLU A 337 8.88 7.01 -41.67
N GLU A 338 8.51 5.88 -42.28
CA GLU A 338 8.95 4.55 -41.85
C GLU A 338 10.46 4.42 -41.94
N GLU A 339 11.07 4.83 -43.06
CA GLU A 339 12.51 4.78 -43.26
C GLU A 339 13.25 5.74 -42.32
N GLU A 340 12.72 6.95 -42.09
CA GLU A 340 13.26 7.93 -41.14
C GLU A 340 13.13 7.43 -39.69
N PHE A 341 12.01 6.78 -39.34
CA PHE A 341 11.82 6.14 -38.04
C PHE A 341 12.74 4.94 -37.87
N GLN A 342 12.87 4.09 -38.87
CA GLN A 342 13.81 2.96 -38.86
C GLN A 342 15.26 3.46 -38.81
N ALA A 343 15.59 4.57 -39.47
CA ALA A 343 16.91 5.20 -39.39
C ALA A 343 17.17 5.85 -38.03
N PHE A 344 16.16 6.47 -37.42
CA PHE A 344 16.21 6.98 -36.05
C PHE A 344 16.40 5.83 -35.04
N VAL A 345 15.59 4.78 -35.12
CA VAL A 345 15.71 3.55 -34.33
C VAL A 345 17.07 2.87 -34.56
N ALA A 346 17.55 2.79 -35.80
CA ALA A 346 18.88 2.26 -36.12
C ALA A 346 20.01 3.16 -35.57
N GLY A 347 19.80 4.47 -35.51
CA GLY A 347 20.70 5.43 -34.86
C GLY A 347 20.72 5.29 -33.34
N LEU A 348 19.60 4.88 -32.74
CA LEU A 348 19.47 4.54 -31.32
C LEU A 348 19.99 3.14 -30.96
N ASN A 349 20.08 2.24 -31.96
CA ASN A 349 20.59 0.87 -31.85
C ASN A 349 22.13 0.75 -31.81
N LYS A 350 22.84 1.88 -31.88
CA LYS A 350 24.26 1.95 -31.49
C LYS A 350 24.33 2.22 -30.00
N ASP A 351 24.37 1.14 -29.19
CA ASP A 351 24.91 1.03 -27.82
C ASP A 351 24.53 2.10 -26.76
N SER A 352 23.82 3.17 -27.10
CA SER A 352 23.76 4.43 -26.34
C SER A 352 22.46 4.62 -25.54
N ILE A 353 21.34 4.03 -25.99
CA ILE A 353 20.11 3.97 -25.16
C ILE A 353 20.27 2.91 -24.07
N TYR A 354 20.93 1.79 -24.36
CA TYR A 354 21.29 0.79 -23.35
C TYR A 354 22.31 1.36 -22.34
N ASP A 355 23.03 2.41 -22.74
CA ASP A 355 23.85 3.26 -21.87
C ASP A 355 23.07 4.32 -21.05
N SER A 356 21.73 4.36 -21.10
CA SER A 356 20.91 5.34 -20.35
C SER A 356 20.59 4.90 -18.91
N LEU A 357 20.30 5.89 -18.05
CA LEU A 357 19.82 5.74 -16.65
C LEU A 357 18.68 4.70 -16.49
N LEU A 358 17.93 4.44 -17.57
CA LEU A 358 16.77 3.55 -17.61
C LEU A 358 17.09 2.05 -17.80
N TYR A 359 18.34 1.64 -18.04
CA TYR A 359 18.74 0.22 -18.21
C TYR A 359 19.73 -0.28 -17.15
N LYS A 360 20.26 0.62 -16.31
CA LYS A 360 21.32 0.35 -15.34
C LYS A 360 20.70 0.16 -13.95
N SER A 361 20.34 -1.07 -13.60
CA SER A 361 19.94 -1.45 -12.23
C SER A 361 20.83 -2.52 -11.59
N ALA A 362 21.89 -2.97 -12.26
CA ALA A 362 22.89 -3.81 -11.62
C ALA A 362 23.87 -2.96 -10.81
N ASN A 363 23.92 -3.19 -9.50
CA ASN A 363 25.01 -2.70 -8.69
C ASN A 363 26.29 -3.49 -9.05
N LYS A 364 27.25 -2.87 -9.75
CA LYS A 364 28.54 -3.50 -10.11
C LYS A 364 29.30 -4.08 -8.91
N ARG A 365 29.01 -3.62 -7.69
CA ARG A 365 29.55 -4.17 -6.44
C ARG A 365 29.06 -5.60 -6.19
N ALA A 366 27.84 -5.93 -6.61
CA ALA A 366 27.22 -7.24 -6.44
C ALA A 366 27.86 -8.31 -7.35
N GLU A 367 28.03 -8.05 -8.65
CA GLU A 367 28.77 -8.98 -9.54
C GLU A 367 30.22 -9.27 -9.06
N VAL A 368 30.83 -8.32 -8.36
CA VAL A 368 32.14 -8.50 -7.72
C VAL A 368 32.03 -9.27 -6.40
N LEU A 369 30.96 -9.10 -5.61
CA LEU A 369 30.70 -9.84 -4.38
C LEU A 369 30.40 -11.32 -4.63
N HIS A 370 29.59 -11.70 -5.63
CA HIS A 370 29.43 -13.12 -6.02
C HIS A 370 30.76 -13.78 -6.44
N LYS A 371 31.69 -13.02 -7.05
CA LYS A 371 33.05 -13.54 -7.35
C LYS A 371 33.89 -13.76 -6.08
N LEU A 372 33.53 -13.12 -4.98
CA LEU A 372 34.22 -13.19 -3.68
C LEU A 372 33.53 -14.16 -2.69
N ASP A 373 32.21 -14.36 -2.79
CA ASP A 373 31.43 -15.34 -2.04
C ASP A 373 30.65 -16.28 -2.96
N PRO A 374 31.17 -17.50 -3.21
CA PRO A 374 30.49 -18.51 -4.03
C PRO A 374 29.14 -18.99 -3.48
N ARG A 375 28.75 -18.60 -2.27
CA ARG A 375 27.46 -18.93 -1.64
C ARG A 375 26.40 -17.85 -1.86
N ALA A 376 26.74 -16.74 -2.49
CA ALA A 376 25.79 -15.69 -2.83
C ALA A 376 24.92 -16.12 -4.03
N PRO A 377 23.66 -15.64 -4.12
CA PRO A 377 22.78 -15.91 -5.25
C PRO A 377 23.38 -15.49 -6.61
N ALA A 378 23.06 -16.24 -7.66
CA ALA A 378 23.63 -16.01 -8.99
C ALA A 378 22.95 -14.82 -9.68
N PRO A 379 23.70 -13.91 -10.34
CA PRO A 379 23.11 -12.79 -11.06
C PRO A 379 22.45 -13.26 -12.36
N PRO A 380 21.29 -12.70 -12.75
CA PRO A 380 20.54 -13.14 -13.92
C PRO A 380 21.12 -12.72 -15.28
N SER A 381 22.18 -11.89 -15.28
CA SER A 381 22.78 -11.31 -16.49
C SER A 381 21.74 -10.62 -17.39
N CYS A 382 20.94 -9.74 -16.78
CA CYS A 382 19.96 -8.92 -17.47
C CYS A 382 20.63 -8.03 -18.53
N PRO A 383 19.93 -7.72 -19.64
CA PRO A 383 20.42 -6.73 -20.60
C PRO A 383 20.73 -5.39 -19.89
N GLY A 384 22.01 -4.97 -19.93
CA GLY A 384 22.52 -3.75 -19.26
C GLY A 384 23.42 -3.99 -18.04
N ASP A 385 23.58 -5.24 -17.57
CA ASP A 385 24.32 -5.57 -16.34
C ASP A 385 25.84 -5.25 -16.40
N GLY A 386 26.44 -5.11 -17.59
CA GLY A 386 27.87 -4.81 -17.76
C GLY A 386 28.24 -3.31 -17.88
N ASP A 387 27.27 -2.42 -18.05
CA ASP A 387 27.50 -1.05 -18.52
C ASP A 387 27.58 -0.02 -17.38
N PHE A 388 28.18 1.16 -17.61
CA PHE A 388 28.49 2.15 -16.57
C PHE A 388 27.24 2.85 -16.01
N ASP A 389 26.82 2.56 -14.77
CA ASP A 389 25.64 3.20 -14.17
C ASP A 389 25.74 4.73 -14.05
N VAL A 390 24.99 5.45 -14.90
CA VAL A 390 24.91 6.92 -14.92
C VAL A 390 24.05 7.49 -13.78
N THR A 391 23.27 6.63 -13.09
CA THR A 391 22.52 7.01 -11.88
C THR A 391 23.42 6.98 -10.64
N LEU A 392 24.66 6.49 -10.76
CA LEU A 392 25.55 6.21 -9.62
C LEU A 392 24.88 5.32 -8.54
N GLY A 393 23.98 4.42 -8.94
CA GLY A 393 23.20 3.53 -8.08
C GLY A 393 21.84 4.09 -7.64
N LEU A 394 21.46 5.31 -8.04
CA LEU A 394 20.22 5.97 -7.61
C LEU A 394 18.96 5.53 -8.37
N GLY A 395 19.09 4.77 -9.47
CA GLY A 395 17.93 4.28 -10.24
C GLY A 395 17.14 5.36 -10.99
N LEU A 396 15.95 5.00 -11.48
CA LEU A 396 15.01 5.96 -12.08
C LEU A 396 14.32 6.80 -11.01
N PRO A 397 13.93 8.06 -11.31
CA PRO A 397 13.08 8.81 -10.40
C PRO A 397 11.83 8.00 -10.05
N ASP A 398 11.45 7.99 -8.77
CA ASP A 398 10.33 7.18 -8.26
C ASP A 398 9.01 7.47 -8.99
N THR A 399 8.87 8.65 -9.58
CA THR A 399 7.75 9.03 -10.47
C THR A 399 7.52 8.04 -11.62
N PHE A 400 8.59 7.50 -12.20
CA PHE A 400 8.54 6.49 -13.26
C PHE A 400 8.80 5.08 -12.72
N GLY A 401 9.68 4.95 -11.72
CA GLY A 401 10.03 3.67 -11.11
C GLY A 401 8.83 2.95 -10.50
N LYS A 402 7.83 3.69 -10.00
CA LYS A 402 6.61 3.12 -9.42
C LYS A 402 5.65 2.47 -10.41
N LEU A 403 5.75 2.73 -11.72
CA LEU A 403 4.81 2.13 -12.69
C LEU A 403 4.86 0.60 -12.59
N PHE A 404 3.70 -0.05 -12.71
CA PHE A 404 3.48 -1.49 -12.47
C PHE A 404 3.68 -1.97 -11.03
N HIS A 405 4.11 -1.12 -10.10
CA HIS A 405 4.16 -1.50 -8.68
C HIS A 405 2.78 -1.37 -8.04
N PRO A 406 2.52 -2.09 -6.94
CA PRO A 406 1.30 -1.93 -6.17
C PRO A 406 1.15 -0.47 -5.73
N ASN A 407 -0.05 0.08 -5.88
CA ASN A 407 -0.37 1.39 -5.31
C ASN A 407 -0.80 1.25 -3.85
N GLU A 408 -1.31 2.32 -3.25
CA GLU A 408 -1.77 2.31 -1.85
C GLU A 408 -2.82 1.23 -1.56
N LEU A 409 -3.73 0.96 -2.50
CA LEU A 409 -4.70 -0.13 -2.38
C LEU A 409 -4.02 -1.49 -2.54
N GLY A 410 -3.13 -1.63 -3.51
CA GLY A 410 -2.33 -2.85 -3.71
C GLY A 410 -1.51 -3.22 -2.49
N HIS A 411 -0.86 -2.25 -1.82
CA HIS A 411 -0.12 -2.50 -0.58
C HIS A 411 -1.04 -2.86 0.59
N LYS A 412 -2.24 -2.29 0.68
CA LYS A 412 -3.26 -2.71 1.66
C LYS A 412 -3.69 -4.15 1.42
N SER A 413 -3.88 -4.54 0.16
CA SER A 413 -4.16 -5.94 -0.20
C SER A 413 -3.00 -6.86 0.17
N ILE A 414 -1.77 -6.54 -0.21
CA ILE A 414 -0.59 -7.35 0.15
C ILE A 414 -0.47 -7.49 1.67
N ALA A 415 -0.61 -6.39 2.43
CA ALA A 415 -0.58 -6.43 3.89
C ALA A 415 -1.65 -7.35 4.47
N SER A 416 -2.87 -7.30 3.92
CA SER A 416 -4.01 -8.10 4.39
C SER A 416 -3.79 -9.59 4.15
N PHE A 417 -3.35 -9.96 2.94
CA PHE A 417 -3.03 -11.35 2.60
C PHE A 417 -1.81 -11.85 3.39
N ALA A 418 -0.77 -11.03 3.56
CA ALA A 418 0.41 -11.38 4.34
C ALA A 418 0.08 -11.67 5.81
N MET A 419 -0.77 -10.84 6.41
CA MET A 419 -1.25 -11.05 7.78
C MET A 419 -2.11 -12.30 7.89
N SER A 420 -3.03 -12.52 6.95
CA SER A 420 -3.83 -13.77 6.92
C SER A 420 -2.94 -15.00 6.85
N THR A 421 -1.94 -15.01 5.97
CA THR A 421 -0.99 -16.10 5.84
C THR A 421 -0.16 -16.28 7.12
N ALA A 422 0.27 -15.21 7.77
CA ALA A 422 0.95 -15.30 9.07
C ALA A 422 0.06 -15.94 10.15
N MET A 423 -1.24 -15.65 10.15
CA MET A 423 -2.21 -16.28 11.07
C MET A 423 -2.35 -17.77 10.80
N ASP A 424 -2.43 -18.18 9.52
CA ASP A 424 -2.50 -19.59 9.13
C ASP A 424 -1.26 -20.37 9.57
N ILE A 425 -0.08 -19.80 9.35
CA ILE A 425 1.19 -20.38 9.79
C ILE A 425 1.24 -20.44 11.33
N ARG A 426 0.78 -19.39 12.02
CA ARG A 426 0.74 -19.38 13.49
C ARG A 426 -0.22 -20.44 14.03
N ALA A 427 -1.34 -20.67 13.37
CA ALA A 427 -2.27 -21.74 13.75
C ALA A 427 -1.62 -23.13 13.63
N GLU A 428 -0.83 -23.36 12.58
CA GLU A 428 -0.02 -24.59 12.44
C GLU A 428 0.96 -24.74 13.61
N ILE A 429 1.69 -23.67 13.96
CA ILE A 429 2.66 -23.67 15.08
C ILE A 429 1.98 -24.00 16.42
N LEU A 430 0.77 -23.47 16.63
CA LEU A 430 -0.01 -23.66 17.84
C LEU A 430 -0.79 -24.99 17.87
N GLY A 431 -0.91 -25.68 16.73
CA GLY A 431 -1.70 -26.91 16.61
C GLY A 431 -3.21 -26.68 16.71
N VAL A 432 -3.69 -25.51 16.29
CA VAL A 432 -5.11 -25.13 16.30
C VAL A 432 -5.62 -24.94 14.87
N SER A 433 -6.94 -24.90 14.69
CA SER A 433 -7.52 -24.55 13.39
C SER A 433 -7.23 -23.08 13.07
N ALA A 434 -6.80 -22.82 11.84
CA ALA A 434 -6.73 -21.47 11.32
C ALA A 434 -8.09 -20.77 11.48
N PRO A 435 -8.10 -19.51 11.92
CA PRO A 435 -9.33 -18.75 12.10
C PRO A 435 -9.93 -18.48 10.72
N ALA A 436 -11.01 -19.19 10.40
CA ALA A 436 -11.83 -18.80 9.25
C ALA A 436 -12.55 -17.49 9.59
N CYS A 437 -12.63 -16.56 8.62
CA CYS A 437 -13.59 -15.46 8.69
C CYS A 437 -15.00 -16.06 8.79
N GLN A 438 -15.47 -16.28 10.01
CA GLN A 438 -16.89 -16.42 10.24
C GLN A 438 -17.48 -15.06 9.89
N LYS A 439 -18.46 -15.04 8.99
CA LYS A 439 -19.25 -13.83 8.72
C LYS A 439 -20.06 -13.52 9.98
N THR A 440 -19.40 -12.94 10.96
CA THR A 440 -20.00 -12.42 12.17
C THR A 440 -20.38 -10.99 11.85
N ASP A 441 -21.65 -10.78 11.60
CA ASP A 441 -22.23 -9.44 11.45
C ASP A 441 -22.38 -8.80 12.84
N ASN A 442 -21.31 -8.78 13.63
CA ASN A 442 -21.32 -8.28 15.00
C ASN A 442 -20.09 -7.43 15.27
N PHE A 443 -20.24 -6.15 14.95
CA PHE A 443 -19.28 -5.11 15.30
C PHE A 443 -19.69 -4.50 16.65
N ASP A 444 -19.14 -5.05 17.73
CA ASP A 444 -19.44 -4.60 19.10
C ASP A 444 -18.55 -3.41 19.50
N CYS A 445 -19.03 -2.19 19.26
CA CYS A 445 -18.41 -0.98 19.78
C CYS A 445 -18.76 -0.77 21.27
N TYR A 446 -17.82 -1.08 22.17
CA TYR A 446 -17.96 -0.79 23.59
C TYR A 446 -17.64 0.68 23.90
N GLN A 447 -18.64 1.56 23.81
CA GLN A 447 -18.53 2.95 24.27
C GLN A 447 -19.48 3.22 25.44
N LYS A 448 -18.98 3.93 26.46
CA LYS A 448 -19.76 4.29 27.66
C LYS A 448 -21.02 5.11 27.32
N GLN A 449 -21.00 5.86 26.23
CA GLN A 449 -22.11 6.69 25.76
C GLN A 449 -23.14 5.92 24.89
N GLY A 450 -22.98 4.61 24.66
CA GLY A 450 -23.91 3.80 23.87
C GLY A 450 -23.94 4.11 22.36
N ARG A 451 -22.97 4.88 21.85
CA ARG A 451 -22.82 5.14 20.42
C ARG A 451 -22.36 3.87 19.70
N LYS A 452 -23.01 3.57 18.58
CA LYS A 452 -22.73 2.39 17.72
C LYS A 452 -21.95 2.73 16.46
N ALA A 453 -21.79 4.02 16.15
CA ALA A 453 -21.03 4.47 15.00
C ALA A 453 -19.52 4.39 15.29
N TYR A 454 -18.76 3.99 14.29
CA TYR A 454 -17.30 3.94 14.32
C TYR A 454 -16.74 4.79 13.19
N ALA A 455 -15.61 5.42 13.46
CA ALA A 455 -14.77 6.03 12.44
C ALA A 455 -13.33 5.95 12.95
N GLY A 456 -12.43 5.38 12.14
CA GLY A 456 -11.02 5.28 12.44
C GLY A 456 -10.40 6.67 12.55
N VAL A 457 -9.57 6.89 13.57
CA VAL A 457 -8.91 8.18 13.82
C VAL A 457 -8.08 8.63 12.63
N ASP A 458 -7.38 7.70 11.98
CA ASP A 458 -6.56 8.00 10.82
C ASP A 458 -7.41 8.43 9.61
N ARG A 459 -8.57 7.79 9.40
CA ARG A 459 -9.51 8.18 8.34
C ARG A 459 -10.12 9.55 8.58
N MET A 460 -10.51 9.84 9.83
CA MET A 460 -10.98 11.18 10.21
C MET A 460 -9.90 12.23 9.98
N ASN A 461 -8.63 11.91 10.28
CA ASN A 461 -7.50 12.81 10.06
C ASN A 461 -7.12 12.97 8.58
N GLU A 462 -7.29 11.95 7.75
CA GLU A 462 -7.12 12.06 6.29
C GLU A 462 -8.19 12.98 5.70
N ASN A 463 -9.44 12.78 6.11
CA ASN A 463 -10.60 13.43 5.50
C ASN A 463 -10.75 14.90 5.90
N TYR A 464 -10.24 15.35 7.06
CA TYR A 464 -10.47 16.74 7.49
C TYR A 464 -9.90 17.76 6.50
N LYS A 465 -8.73 17.51 5.90
CA LYS A 465 -8.10 18.46 4.97
C LYS A 465 -8.93 18.61 3.71
N ASP A 466 -9.28 17.46 3.12
CA ASP A 466 -10.15 17.42 1.95
C ASP A 466 -11.52 18.04 2.24
N PHE A 467 -12.07 17.83 3.45
CA PHE A 467 -13.31 18.47 3.88
C PHE A 467 -13.16 19.99 3.91
N CYS A 468 -12.15 20.51 4.62
CA CYS A 468 -11.89 21.94 4.73
C CYS A 468 -11.66 22.60 3.36
N ASP A 469 -10.91 21.96 2.47
CA ASP A 469 -10.66 22.46 1.11
C ASP A 469 -11.93 22.44 0.23
N SER A 470 -12.90 21.58 0.57
CA SER A 470 -14.17 21.45 -0.16
C SER A 470 -15.23 22.46 0.28
N VAL A 471 -15.10 23.05 1.49
CA VAL A 471 -16.08 24.01 2.01
C VAL A 471 -16.00 25.31 1.20
N LYS A 472 -17.09 25.64 0.51
CA LYS A 472 -17.27 26.94 -0.14
C LYS A 472 -18.33 27.72 0.61
N VAL A 473 -17.90 28.72 1.37
CA VAL A 473 -18.80 29.57 2.16
C VAL A 473 -19.59 30.48 1.22
N PRO A 474 -20.93 30.37 1.17
CA PRO A 474 -21.77 31.31 0.42
C PRO A 474 -21.80 32.68 1.12
N GLU A 475 -21.70 33.76 0.35
CA GLU A 475 -21.80 35.12 0.89
C GLU A 475 -23.25 35.45 1.30
N ASN A 476 -23.44 35.99 2.51
CA ASN A 476 -24.73 36.49 3.03
C ASN A 476 -25.88 35.46 3.14
N GLU A 477 -25.58 34.15 3.11
CA GLU A 477 -26.60 33.11 3.27
C GLU A 477 -26.75 32.73 4.74
N GLN A 478 -27.92 33.00 5.32
CA GLN A 478 -28.20 32.69 6.72
C GLN A 478 -28.40 31.18 6.91
N GLY A 479 -27.76 30.60 7.93
CA GLY A 479 -28.01 29.20 8.28
C GLY A 479 -27.42 28.18 7.30
N TRP A 480 -26.45 28.59 6.47
CA TRP A 480 -25.86 27.68 5.49
C TRP A 480 -25.18 26.50 6.19
N HIS A 481 -25.25 25.34 5.55
CA HIS A 481 -24.55 24.15 5.98
C HIS A 481 -23.92 23.47 4.78
N PHE A 482 -22.76 22.86 5.01
CA PHE A 482 -22.08 22.01 4.05
C PHE A 482 -21.79 20.68 4.71
N THR A 483 -22.28 19.62 4.07
CA THR A 483 -22.06 18.23 4.51
C THR A 483 -21.37 17.47 3.38
N LYS A 484 -20.34 16.71 3.72
CA LYS A 484 -19.67 15.78 2.80
C LYS A 484 -19.56 14.42 3.47
N LYS A 485 -20.03 13.40 2.76
CA LYS A 485 -19.99 12.00 3.18
C LYS A 485 -18.68 11.36 2.73
N TYR A 486 -18.10 10.54 3.59
CA TYR A 486 -16.89 9.75 3.34
C TYR A 486 -17.16 8.26 3.53
N HIS A 487 -16.45 7.44 2.76
CA HIS A 487 -16.40 5.97 2.88
C HIS A 487 -17.77 5.27 2.93
N GLU A 488 -18.70 5.69 2.07
CA GLU A 488 -20.05 5.14 1.99
C GLU A 488 -20.05 3.61 1.83
N GLY A 489 -20.88 2.92 2.61
CA GLY A 489 -21.00 1.46 2.61
C GLY A 489 -19.92 0.73 3.39
N THR A 490 -19.07 1.43 4.14
CA THR A 490 -18.02 0.82 4.98
C THR A 490 -18.25 1.10 6.47
N PRO A 491 -17.62 0.34 7.40
CA PRO A 491 -17.69 0.66 8.83
C PRO A 491 -17.17 2.06 9.20
N ASP A 492 -16.33 2.66 8.35
CA ASP A 492 -15.78 4.00 8.49
C ASP A 492 -16.66 5.09 7.84
N GLU A 493 -17.89 4.77 7.40
CA GLU A 493 -18.81 5.76 6.82
C GLU A 493 -19.09 6.88 7.84
N HIS A 494 -18.83 8.12 7.45
CA HIS A 494 -19.14 9.28 8.27
C HIS A 494 -19.44 10.52 7.42
N ASP A 495 -20.22 11.42 8.03
CA ASP A 495 -20.51 12.74 7.50
C ASP A 495 -19.68 13.78 8.27
N MET A 496 -18.91 14.58 7.56
CA MET A 496 -18.37 15.82 8.11
C MET A 496 -19.33 16.95 7.73
N THR A 497 -19.73 17.74 8.73
CA THR A 497 -20.66 18.87 8.53
C THR A 497 -20.08 20.11 9.18
N VAL A 498 -20.11 21.21 8.44
CA VAL A 498 -19.92 22.56 8.96
C VAL A 498 -21.20 23.34 8.72
N SER A 499 -21.67 24.07 9.71
CA SER A 499 -22.85 24.92 9.58
C SER A 499 -22.62 26.25 10.28
N LEU A 500 -23.17 27.30 9.68
CA LEU A 500 -23.36 28.58 10.33
C LEU A 500 -24.75 28.55 10.96
N GLY A 501 -24.87 28.92 12.24
CA GLY A 501 -26.17 29.01 12.93
C GLY A 501 -27.04 30.14 12.38
N ASN A 502 -27.70 30.90 13.25
CA ASN A 502 -28.53 32.04 12.81
C ASN A 502 -27.74 33.26 12.27
N ALA A 503 -26.42 33.16 12.14
CA ALA A 503 -25.56 34.22 11.65
C ALA A 503 -25.57 34.30 10.11
N LYS A 504 -25.32 35.49 9.57
CA LYS A 504 -25.29 35.78 8.12
C LYS A 504 -23.87 35.81 7.54
N ASP A 505 -22.88 36.03 8.40
CA ASP A 505 -21.45 36.03 8.06
C ASP A 505 -20.66 35.43 9.23
N PHE A 506 -19.51 34.82 8.91
CA PHE A 506 -18.52 34.34 9.87
C PHE A 506 -17.22 35.09 9.63
N ASN A 507 -16.80 35.91 10.60
CA ASN A 507 -15.50 36.56 10.58
C ASN A 507 -14.54 35.76 11.47
N LYS A 508 -13.58 35.05 10.87
CA LYS A 508 -12.61 34.26 11.64
C LYS A 508 -11.75 35.12 12.59
N ASP A 509 -11.66 36.43 12.30
CA ASP A 509 -10.87 37.38 13.07
C ASP A 509 -11.68 37.97 14.26
N GLU A 510 -12.99 37.72 14.33
CA GLU A 510 -13.85 38.06 15.48
C GLU A 510 -13.83 36.95 16.52
N THR A 511 -12.70 36.84 17.21
CA THR A 511 -12.60 35.98 18.40
C THR A 511 -13.29 36.64 19.59
N ASP A 512 -14.04 35.86 20.38
CA ASP A 512 -14.68 36.34 21.61
C ASP A 512 -14.25 35.48 22.81
N GLY A 513 -14.39 36.02 24.01
CA GLY A 513 -14.05 35.30 25.22
C GLY A 513 -14.40 36.02 26.51
N THR A 514 -14.54 35.25 27.57
CA THR A 514 -14.71 35.77 28.93
C THR A 514 -13.61 35.26 29.83
N CYS A 515 -13.25 36.07 30.84
CA CYS A 515 -12.28 35.66 31.82
C CYS A 515 -12.59 36.22 33.21
N GLU A 516 -12.54 35.33 34.21
CA GLU A 516 -12.68 35.67 35.61
C GLU A 516 -11.58 35.03 36.45
N GLY A 517 -10.99 35.80 37.36
CA GLY A 517 -9.94 35.37 38.28
C GLY A 517 -10.28 35.75 39.73
N TRP A 518 -10.31 34.77 40.62
CA TRP A 518 -10.69 34.94 42.03
C TRP A 518 -9.59 34.49 42.98
N TYR A 519 -9.20 35.36 43.91
CA TYR A 519 -8.21 35.04 44.93
C TYR A 519 -8.73 33.98 45.91
N LYS A 520 -7.92 32.96 46.19
CA LYS A 520 -8.18 31.90 47.15
C LYS A 520 -6.96 31.66 48.03
N VAL A 521 -6.78 32.48 49.07
CA VAL A 521 -5.80 32.37 50.18
C VAL A 521 -4.33 32.13 49.79
N PHE A 522 -4.02 31.06 49.07
CA PHE A 522 -2.70 30.68 48.58
C PHE A 522 -2.59 30.58 47.04
N PHE A 523 -3.69 30.70 46.28
CA PHE A 523 -3.70 30.61 44.82
C PHE A 523 -4.84 31.44 44.21
N GLY A 524 -4.75 31.76 42.92
CA GLY A 524 -5.84 32.32 42.14
C GLY A 524 -6.56 31.24 41.35
N THR A 525 -7.89 31.21 41.37
CA THR A 525 -8.70 30.34 40.51
C THR A 525 -9.21 31.12 39.31
N TYR A 526 -8.98 30.60 38.11
CA TYR A 526 -9.39 31.22 36.86
C TYR A 526 -10.39 30.34 36.10
N THR A 527 -11.34 31.02 35.48
CA THR A 527 -12.23 30.47 34.46
C THR A 527 -12.10 31.33 33.22
N VAL A 528 -11.78 30.70 32.10
CA VAL A 528 -11.68 31.35 30.78
C VAL A 528 -12.58 30.59 29.83
N GLU A 529 -13.40 31.31 29.08
CA GLU A 529 -14.19 30.77 27.98
C GLU A 529 -13.82 31.52 26.70
N GLY A 530 -13.91 30.83 25.55
CA GLY A 530 -13.59 31.46 24.28
C GLY A 530 -14.33 30.84 23.10
N ALA A 531 -14.35 31.60 22.01
CA ALA A 531 -14.90 31.24 20.71
C ALA A 531 -13.92 31.67 19.61
N GLY A 532 -13.51 30.74 18.74
CA GLY A 532 -12.63 31.03 17.61
C GLY A 532 -11.13 31.12 17.92
N TRP A 533 -10.69 30.81 19.15
CA TRP A 533 -9.26 30.84 19.54
C TRP A 533 -8.92 29.77 20.58
N ALA A 534 -7.62 29.49 20.78
CA ALA A 534 -7.08 28.57 21.78
C ALA A 534 -7.67 27.14 21.82
N THR A 535 -8.15 26.64 20.68
CA THR A 535 -8.79 25.30 20.58
C THR A 535 -7.81 24.17 20.32
N TRP A 536 -6.51 24.42 20.17
CA TRP A 536 -5.54 23.36 19.84
C TRP A 536 -5.14 22.53 21.07
N ASP A 537 -5.22 21.20 20.92
CA ASP A 537 -4.85 20.18 21.93
C ASP A 537 -5.41 20.47 23.32
N TYR A 538 -6.74 20.66 23.43
CA TYR A 538 -7.39 21.01 24.70
C TYR A 538 -6.73 22.22 25.38
N GLY A 539 -6.33 23.21 24.56
CA GLY A 539 -5.67 24.44 24.95
C GLY A 539 -4.20 24.29 25.37
N GLN A 540 -3.57 23.12 25.21
CA GLN A 540 -2.21 22.88 25.71
C GLN A 540 -1.13 23.69 24.98
N ASP A 541 -1.10 23.65 23.65
CA ASP A 541 -0.11 24.39 22.86
C ASP A 541 -0.47 25.85 22.60
N THR A 542 -1.67 26.26 23.03
CA THR A 542 -2.17 27.64 22.90
C THR A 542 -2.25 28.29 24.28
N LEU A 543 -3.40 28.22 24.94
CA LEU A 543 -3.68 28.92 26.20
C LEU A 543 -2.72 28.53 27.33
N LEU A 544 -2.49 27.23 27.54
CA LEU A 544 -1.60 26.75 28.60
C LEU A 544 -0.14 27.13 28.34
N LYS A 545 0.32 27.02 27.09
CA LYS A 545 1.66 27.47 26.67
C LYS A 545 1.84 28.96 26.92
N SER A 546 0.87 29.79 26.53
CA SER A 546 0.89 31.24 26.77
C SER A 546 0.87 31.59 28.25
N LEU A 547 0.05 30.89 29.05
CA LEU A 547 0.03 31.05 30.50
C LEU A 547 1.39 30.70 31.13
N ARG A 548 2.00 29.58 30.74
CA ARG A 548 3.34 29.18 31.19
C ARG A 548 4.41 30.19 30.77
N GLY A 549 4.30 30.74 29.56
CA GLY A 549 5.20 31.78 29.06
C GLY A 549 5.09 33.10 29.85
N CYS A 550 3.90 33.45 30.34
CA CYS A 550 3.72 34.69 31.10
C CYS A 550 4.02 34.55 32.59
N MET A 551 3.59 33.46 33.22
CA MET A 551 3.58 33.28 34.68
C MET A 551 4.68 32.32 35.18
N GLY A 552 5.32 31.56 34.30
CA GLY A 552 6.26 30.49 34.64
C GLY A 552 5.58 29.17 35.00
N SER A 553 6.34 28.24 35.58
CA SER A 553 5.85 26.94 36.05
C SER A 553 5.09 27.09 37.37
N GLY A 554 3.77 27.21 37.31
CA GLY A 554 2.93 27.33 38.53
C GLY A 554 1.45 27.03 38.32
N ILE A 555 1.06 26.53 37.15
CA ILE A 555 -0.34 26.24 36.81
C ILE A 555 -0.68 24.85 37.28
N THR A 556 -1.75 24.73 38.06
CA THR A 556 -2.27 23.45 38.54
C THR A 556 -3.77 23.34 38.28
N LYS A 557 -4.34 22.14 38.42
CA LYS A 557 -5.78 21.90 38.22
C LYS A 557 -6.30 22.34 36.84
N TRP A 558 -5.47 22.20 35.80
CA TRP A 558 -5.87 22.45 34.43
C TRP A 558 -7.00 21.50 34.02
N LYS A 559 -8.11 22.08 33.55
CA LYS A 559 -9.22 21.38 32.93
C LYS A 559 -9.67 22.20 31.74
N PHE A 560 -9.86 21.55 30.60
CA PHE A 560 -10.32 22.18 29.37
C PHE A 560 -11.41 21.29 28.77
N ASP A 561 -12.59 21.86 28.58
CA ASP A 561 -13.76 21.17 28.05
C ASP A 561 -14.22 21.89 26.77
N TYR A 562 -14.46 21.14 25.69
CA TYR A 562 -15.21 21.64 24.54
C TYR A 562 -16.70 21.49 24.81
N TYR A 563 -17.48 22.47 24.38
CA TYR A 563 -18.92 22.33 24.38
C TYR A 563 -19.36 21.61 23.10
N ASP A 564 -20.26 20.63 23.24
CA ASP A 564 -20.84 19.90 22.09
C ASP A 564 -21.66 20.84 21.16
N SER A 565 -22.07 22.01 21.66
CA SER A 565 -22.66 23.12 20.92
C SER A 565 -22.29 24.42 21.63
N PRO A 566 -22.15 25.56 20.93
CA PRO A 566 -21.81 26.82 21.57
C PRO A 566 -22.78 27.15 22.73
N SER A 567 -22.26 27.75 23.80
CA SER A 567 -23.09 28.18 24.94
C SER A 567 -24.12 29.24 24.49
N ASP A 568 -25.08 29.57 25.38
CA ASP A 568 -26.02 30.68 25.13
C ASP A 568 -25.32 32.02 24.88
N SER A 569 -24.07 32.17 25.36
CA SER A 569 -23.18 33.31 25.14
C SER A 569 -22.24 33.13 23.94
N GLY A 570 -22.40 32.07 23.15
CA GLY A 570 -21.61 31.79 21.94
C GLY A 570 -20.22 31.20 22.18
N MET A 571 -19.87 30.80 23.42
CA MET A 571 -18.55 30.23 23.73
C MET A 571 -18.48 28.78 23.27
N GLU A 572 -17.32 28.35 22.77
CA GLU A 572 -17.09 27.01 22.20
C GLU A 572 -16.36 26.07 23.19
N TRP A 573 -15.62 26.65 24.13
CA TRP A 573 -14.85 25.89 25.11
C TRP A 573 -14.72 26.64 26.43
N LYS A 574 -14.33 25.90 27.48
CA LYS A 574 -14.07 26.41 28.82
C LYS A 574 -12.80 25.82 29.39
N ALA A 575 -11.92 26.68 29.89
CA ALA A 575 -10.74 26.33 30.66
C ALA A 575 -10.90 26.75 32.12
N THR A 576 -10.54 25.88 33.06
CA THR A 576 -10.41 26.21 34.48
C THR A 576 -9.06 25.76 35.01
N PHE A 577 -8.42 26.60 35.82
CA PHE A 577 -7.09 26.33 36.35
C PHE A 577 -6.75 27.19 37.57
N HIS A 578 -5.70 26.79 38.28
CA HIS A 578 -5.13 27.52 39.41
C HIS A 578 -3.80 28.14 39.03
N THR A 579 -3.52 29.30 39.62
CA THR A 579 -2.30 30.08 39.39
C THR A 579 -1.68 30.56 40.72
N PRO A 580 -0.40 30.97 40.74
CA PRO A 580 0.16 31.71 41.86
C PRO A 580 -0.59 33.04 42.09
N ILE A 581 -0.59 33.54 43.32
CA ILE A 581 -1.26 34.81 43.67
C ILE A 581 -0.63 36.02 42.94
N TRP A 582 -1.43 37.07 42.70
CA TRP A 582 -1.02 38.35 42.09
C TRP A 582 -0.61 38.30 40.60
N VAL A 583 -1.01 37.26 39.86
CA VAL A 583 -0.69 37.14 38.43
C VAL A 583 -1.66 37.90 37.52
N ARG A 584 -2.84 38.26 38.04
CA ARG A 584 -3.92 38.88 37.27
C ARG A 584 -3.47 40.13 36.53
N ALA A 585 -2.93 41.12 37.26
CA ALA A 585 -2.53 42.41 36.69
C ALA A 585 -1.42 42.29 35.63
N ARG A 586 -0.53 41.29 35.80
CA ARG A 586 0.64 41.09 34.94
C ARG A 586 0.32 40.33 33.65
N CYS A 587 -0.57 39.34 33.71
CA CYS A 587 -0.74 38.36 32.63
C CYS A 587 -2.15 38.28 32.04
N MET A 588 -3.18 38.59 32.83
CA MET A 588 -4.56 38.21 32.52
C MET A 588 -5.49 39.43 32.36
N LYS A 589 -5.30 40.49 33.15
CA LYS A 589 -6.08 41.75 33.10
C LYS A 589 -5.74 42.60 31.87
N ASN A 590 -4.55 42.45 31.33
CA ASN A 590 -4.04 43.21 30.17
C ASN A 590 -4.18 42.43 28.85
N ASP A 591 -4.95 41.34 28.84
CA ASP A 591 -5.12 40.39 27.73
C ASP A 591 -3.81 39.82 27.15
N LYS A 592 -2.70 39.87 27.89
CA LYS A 592 -1.40 39.45 27.37
C LYS A 592 -1.40 37.96 26.99
N VAL A 593 -1.96 37.11 27.85
CA VAL A 593 -2.06 35.67 27.60
C VAL A 593 -3.07 35.36 26.51
N GLN A 594 -4.22 36.05 26.53
CA GLN A 594 -5.32 35.84 25.60
C GLN A 594 -4.87 36.17 24.17
N ARG A 595 -4.25 37.33 23.97
CA ARG A 595 -3.70 37.75 22.67
C ARG A 595 -2.58 36.85 22.19
N ALA A 596 -1.70 36.39 23.09
CA ALA A 596 -0.66 35.42 22.75
C ALA A 596 -1.23 34.05 22.33
N SER A 597 -2.47 33.76 22.72
CA SER A 597 -3.20 32.53 22.38
C SER A 597 -4.15 32.71 21.20
N GLY A 598 -4.13 33.87 20.56
CA GLY A 598 -4.90 34.17 19.36
C GLY A 598 -6.30 34.75 19.59
N GLY A 599 -6.65 35.18 20.82
CA GLY A 599 -7.96 35.80 21.10
C GLY A 599 -7.92 36.94 22.11
N HIS A 600 -9.07 37.29 22.68
CA HIS A 600 -9.22 38.44 23.59
C HIS A 600 -10.39 38.22 24.56
N THR A 601 -10.35 38.84 25.75
CA THR A 601 -11.40 38.70 26.78
C THR A 601 -11.80 40.02 27.46
N ASP A 602 -11.38 41.16 26.92
CA ASP A 602 -11.49 42.50 27.55
C ASP A 602 -10.89 42.56 28.98
N GLY A 603 -9.86 41.74 29.21
CA GLY A 603 -9.17 41.59 30.48
C GLY A 603 -9.97 40.78 31.51
N CYS A 604 -9.26 39.99 32.31
CA CYS A 604 -9.90 39.19 33.34
C CYS A 604 -10.49 40.03 34.48
N LYS A 605 -11.78 39.80 34.76
CA LYS A 605 -12.52 40.36 35.90
C LYS A 605 -12.16 39.62 37.20
N GLY A 606 -12.59 40.16 38.34
CA GLY A 606 -12.41 39.55 39.68
C GLY A 606 -11.36 40.25 40.55
N ASN A 607 -10.83 39.54 41.55
CA ASN A 607 -10.03 40.11 42.65
C ASN A 607 -8.75 39.32 43.01
N ASP A 608 -8.39 38.31 42.22
CA ASP A 608 -6.99 37.84 42.18
C ASP A 608 -6.04 38.98 41.75
#